data_AF-A0A959T980-F1
#
_entry.id   AF-A0A959T980-F1
#
_cell.length_a   1.000
_cell.length_b   1.000
_cell.length_c   1.000
_cell.angle_alpha   90.00
_cell.angle_beta   90.00
_cell.angle_gamma   90.00
#
_symmetry.space_group_name_H-M   'P 1'
#
loop_
_entity.id
_entity.type
_entity.pdbx_description
1 polymer ?
#
loop_
_entity_poly.entity_id
_entity_poly.type
_entity_poly.pdbx_seq_one_letter_code
_entity_poly.pdbx_strand_id
1 'polypeptide(L)'
;GGAGYYNTSAFTSLNISSPTGNVGAQYVGTLTRRTREEDDHWRFIVGAFAELASSLEADNTSLVNSFVLGGTGVEFPRDTVAFVDGASGSVRLPLAYGLGYSIFNEKWLVSLEYRRRDWNSLRVDVEGYQLPEELGASVSYALGAQFRPGGARAKTFLERTLFRAGVLYQEDYLRVQGQQLGKIGTTFGLSLPLLNSSTRSRFNLGVELGERGTMEGDRIRERYADIYIGFTITPDIREVWFRKRRIQ
;
A
#
# COMPACT_ATOMS: atom_id res chain seq x y z
N GLY A 1 21.71 42.08 21.45
CA GLY A 1 21.74 41.24 20.24
C GLY A 1 20.79 40.09 20.45
N GLY A 2 19.68 40.05 19.72
CA GLY A 2 18.72 38.96 19.79
C GLY A 2 19.13 37.84 18.85
N ALA A 3 19.18 36.60 19.35
CA ALA A 3 19.40 35.41 18.54
C ALA A 3 18.24 35.27 17.54
N GLY A 4 18.54 35.41 16.24
CA GLY A 4 17.58 35.12 15.18
C GLY A 4 17.45 33.61 15.02
N TYR A 5 16.22 33.10 15.13
CA TYR A 5 15.92 31.72 14.76
C TYR A 5 15.96 31.61 13.23
N TYR A 6 16.76 30.69 12.71
CA TYR A 6 16.89 30.44 11.27
C TYR A 6 16.13 29.17 10.91
N ASN A 7 15.30 29.24 9.87
CA ASN A 7 14.54 28.11 9.34
C ASN A 7 15.17 27.63 8.04
N THR A 8 15.17 26.32 7.83
CA THR A 8 15.72 25.65 6.65
C THR A 8 14.57 24.95 5.91
N SER A 9 14.49 25.13 4.59
CA SER A 9 13.62 24.35 3.72
C SER A 9 14.48 23.44 2.82
N ALA A 10 14.13 22.16 2.78
CA ALA A 10 14.79 21.15 1.96
C ALA A 10 13.76 20.54 1.01
N PHE A 11 14.01 20.66 -0.28
CA PHE A 11 13.19 20.05 -1.33
C PHE A 11 14.02 18.98 -2.04
N THR A 12 13.57 17.72 -1.95
CA THR A 12 14.19 16.58 -2.63
C THR A 12 13.16 15.96 -3.56
N SER A 13 13.45 15.93 -4.86
CA SER A 13 12.62 15.28 -5.87
C SER A 13 13.42 14.15 -6.49
N LEU A 14 12.89 12.92 -6.39
CA LEU A 14 13.45 11.71 -6.98
C LEU A 14 12.48 11.19 -8.04
N ASN A 15 12.83 11.35 -9.32
CA ASN A 15 12.03 10.82 -10.42
C ASN A 15 12.64 9.50 -10.89
N ILE A 16 11.84 8.43 -10.87
CA ILE A 16 12.30 7.08 -11.18
C ILE A 16 11.48 6.55 -12.36
N SER A 17 12.14 6.14 -13.46
CA SER A 17 11.46 5.56 -14.62
C SER A 17 12.20 4.33 -15.15
N SER A 18 11.60 3.15 -15.07
CA SER A 18 12.15 1.90 -15.64
C SER A 18 11.10 0.77 -15.69
N PRO A 19 11.23 -0.18 -16.64
CA PRO A 19 10.35 -1.34 -16.71
C PRO A 19 10.61 -2.28 -15.53
N THR A 20 9.54 -2.70 -14.86
CA THR A 20 9.55 -3.71 -13.80
C THR A 20 8.74 -4.92 -14.24
N GLY A 21 9.04 -6.09 -13.66
CA GLY A 21 8.37 -7.34 -14.02
C GLY A 21 8.04 -8.19 -12.80
N ASN A 22 6.86 -8.78 -12.78
CA ASN A 22 6.43 -9.74 -11.78
C ASN A 22 5.92 -11.03 -12.44
N VAL A 23 6.16 -12.16 -11.79
CA VAL A 23 5.66 -13.46 -12.20
C VAL A 23 4.96 -14.11 -11.01
N GLY A 24 3.88 -14.84 -11.27
CA GLY A 24 3.15 -15.52 -10.21
C GLY A 24 2.38 -16.72 -10.73
N ALA A 25 2.14 -17.67 -9.83
CA ALA A 25 1.35 -18.86 -10.07
C ALA A 25 0.31 -18.99 -8.95
N GLN A 26 -0.89 -19.42 -9.31
CA GLN A 26 -1.95 -19.70 -8.34
C GLN A 26 -2.65 -21.02 -8.69
N TYR A 27 -3.04 -21.74 -7.65
CA TYR A 27 -3.81 -22.97 -7.74
C TYR A 27 -5.11 -22.81 -6.95
N VAL A 28 -6.23 -23.18 -7.57
CA VAL A 28 -7.56 -23.12 -6.94
C VAL A 28 -8.07 -24.55 -6.76
N GLY A 29 -8.31 -24.94 -5.51
CA GLY A 29 -8.84 -26.25 -5.15
C GLY A 29 -10.21 -26.14 -4.46
N THR A 30 -10.89 -27.28 -4.34
CA THR A 30 -12.16 -27.40 -3.60
C THR A 30 -11.95 -28.36 -2.43
N LEU A 31 -12.33 -27.97 -1.21
CA LEU A 31 -12.14 -28.78 0.00
C LEU A 31 -13.21 -29.87 0.17
N THR A 32 -14.47 -29.57 -0.17
CA THR A 32 -15.59 -30.49 0.08
C THR A 32 -16.16 -31.02 -1.24
N ARG A 33 -16.21 -32.35 -1.39
CA ARG A 33 -16.86 -33.01 -2.53
C ARG A 33 -18.35 -33.13 -2.25
N ARG A 34 -19.19 -32.79 -3.23
CA ARG A 34 -20.67 -32.74 -3.16
C ARG A 34 -21.28 -33.90 -2.36
N THR A 35 -21.92 -33.59 -1.24
CA THR A 35 -22.79 -34.53 -0.53
C THR A 35 -24.23 -34.02 -0.39
N ARG A 36 -24.48 -32.69 -0.41
CA ARG A 36 -25.83 -32.12 -0.36
C ARG A 36 -25.92 -30.73 -1.04
N GLU A 37 -27.10 -30.35 -1.50
CA GLU A 37 -27.38 -29.11 -2.27
C GLU A 37 -27.32 -27.82 -1.41
N GLU A 38 -27.25 -27.96 -0.08
CA GLU A 38 -27.22 -26.88 0.92
C GLU A 38 -25.84 -26.62 1.56
N ASP A 39 -24.82 -27.43 1.24
CA ASP A 39 -23.50 -27.27 1.85
C ASP A 39 -22.74 -26.10 1.21
N ASP A 40 -22.32 -25.13 2.04
CA ASP A 40 -21.46 -24.01 1.62
C ASP A 40 -20.11 -24.57 1.10
N HIS A 41 -19.94 -24.57 -0.22
CA HIS A 41 -18.73 -25.11 -0.88
C HIS A 41 -17.49 -24.29 -0.53
N TRP A 42 -16.63 -24.84 0.33
CA TRP A 42 -15.33 -24.26 0.63
C TRP A 42 -14.34 -24.55 -0.49
N ARG A 43 -13.71 -23.48 -0.97
CA ARG A 43 -12.60 -23.50 -1.92
C ARG A 43 -11.39 -22.88 -1.27
N PHE A 44 -10.23 -23.25 -1.78
CA PHE A 44 -8.98 -22.65 -1.36
C PHE A 44 -8.16 -22.19 -2.57
N ILE A 45 -7.32 -21.19 -2.34
CA ILE A 45 -6.36 -20.67 -3.28
C ILE A 45 -5.00 -20.74 -2.59
N VAL A 46 -4.02 -21.31 -3.27
CA VAL A 46 -2.61 -21.20 -2.90
C VAL A 46 -1.93 -20.46 -4.04
N GLY A 47 -1.18 -19.41 -3.71
CA GLY A 47 -0.46 -18.60 -4.69
C GLY A 47 0.97 -18.34 -4.26
N ALA A 48 1.84 -18.17 -5.24
CA ALA A 48 3.20 -17.68 -5.06
C ALA A 48 3.49 -16.62 -6.12
N PHE A 49 4.24 -15.59 -5.75
CA PHE A 49 4.68 -14.58 -6.69
C PHE A 49 6.15 -14.20 -6.44
N ALA A 50 6.80 -13.70 -7.49
CA ALA A 50 8.12 -13.12 -7.44
C ALA A 50 8.13 -11.82 -8.26
N GLU A 51 8.71 -10.77 -7.69
CA GLU A 51 8.99 -9.50 -8.36
C GLU A 51 10.46 -9.52 -8.75
N LEU A 52 10.73 -9.42 -10.05
CA LEU A 52 12.07 -9.52 -10.60
C LEU A 52 12.91 -8.30 -10.19
N ALA A 53 14.20 -8.52 -9.99
CA ALA A 53 15.13 -7.42 -9.76
C ALA A 53 15.18 -6.50 -10.99
N SER A 54 15.12 -5.19 -10.76
CA SER A 54 15.13 -4.19 -11.83
C SER A 54 16.08 -3.05 -11.47
N SER A 55 16.91 -2.63 -12.42
CA SER A 55 17.63 -1.36 -12.33
C SER A 55 16.66 -0.25 -12.70
N LEU A 56 16.47 0.71 -11.80
CA LEU A 56 15.75 1.93 -12.10
C LEU A 56 16.71 3.09 -12.24
N GLU A 57 16.63 3.79 -13.36
CA GLU A 57 17.25 5.10 -13.52
C GLU A 57 16.53 6.09 -12.61
N ALA A 58 17.31 6.83 -11.82
CA ALA A 58 16.81 7.78 -10.85
C ALA A 58 17.53 9.12 -11.05
N ASP A 59 16.74 10.17 -11.30
CA ASP A 59 17.23 11.54 -11.35
C ASP A 59 16.94 12.20 -9.99
N ASN A 60 18.01 12.66 -9.32
CA ASN A 60 17.91 13.37 -8.04
C ASN A 60 18.08 14.87 -8.27
N THR A 61 17.07 15.66 -7.90
CA THR A 61 17.18 17.13 -7.80
C THR A 61 17.00 17.51 -6.34
N SER A 62 18.05 18.05 -5.73
CA SER A 62 18.05 18.51 -4.33
C SER A 62 18.34 20.00 -4.28
N LEU A 63 17.42 20.77 -3.69
CA LEU A 63 17.56 22.21 -3.44
C LEU A 63 17.41 22.46 -1.93
N VAL A 64 18.48 22.91 -1.30
CA VAL A 64 18.48 23.33 0.11
C VAL A 64 18.69 24.83 0.17
N ASN A 65 17.70 25.55 0.69
CA ASN A 65 17.72 27.01 0.75
C ASN A 65 17.47 27.51 2.19
N SER A 66 18.17 28.57 2.56
CA SER A 66 17.93 29.30 3.81
C SER A 66 17.09 30.55 3.52
N PHE A 67 16.02 30.75 4.30
CA PHE A 67 15.11 31.88 4.08
C PHE A 67 14.90 32.71 5.35
N VAL A 68 14.55 33.98 5.14
CA VAL A 68 14.15 34.91 6.21
C VAL A 68 12.72 35.35 5.94
N LEU A 69 11.86 35.30 6.95
CA LEU A 69 10.49 35.81 6.88
C LEU A 69 10.51 37.35 6.99
N GLY A 70 10.01 38.03 5.96
CA GLY A 70 9.78 39.48 6.01
C GLY A 70 8.59 39.83 6.93
N GLY A 71 8.45 41.12 7.29
CA GLY A 71 7.41 41.60 8.21
C GLY A 71 5.94 41.39 7.76
N THR A 72 5.72 40.85 6.56
CA THR A 72 4.41 40.48 6.00
C THR A 72 4.19 38.96 5.89
N GLY A 73 5.13 38.14 6.39
CA GLY A 73 5.07 36.68 6.31
C GLY A 73 5.51 36.09 4.95
N VAL A 74 6.04 36.92 4.04
CA VAL A 74 6.61 36.48 2.76
C VAL A 74 8.05 36.00 2.98
N GLU A 75 8.36 34.81 2.47
CA GLU A 75 9.69 34.19 2.56
C GLU A 75 10.66 34.80 1.54
N PHE A 76 11.79 35.32 2.01
CA PHE A 76 12.90 35.77 1.16
C PHE A 76 14.04 34.75 1.23
N PRO A 77 14.35 34.03 0.14
CA PRO A 77 15.51 33.15 0.07
C PRO A 77 16.79 33.99 0.10
N ARG A 78 17.73 33.65 0.98
CA ARG A 78 18.98 34.41 1.16
C ARG A 78 20.20 33.66 0.59
N ASP A 79 20.30 32.35 0.80
CA ASP A 79 21.50 31.59 0.42
C ASP A 79 21.18 30.14 0.07
N THR A 80 21.78 29.65 -1.03
CA THR A 80 21.64 28.27 -1.51
C THR A 80 22.78 27.44 -0.95
N VAL A 81 22.50 26.65 0.09
CA VAL A 81 23.52 25.88 0.82
C VAL A 81 24.00 24.67 0.01
N ALA A 82 23.13 24.10 -0.82
CA ALA A 82 23.47 23.03 -1.76
C ALA A 82 22.51 23.06 -2.95
N PHE A 83 23.06 22.99 -4.16
CA PHE A 83 22.34 22.83 -5.42
C PHE A 83 22.92 21.63 -6.16
N VAL A 84 22.17 20.54 -6.23
CA VAL A 84 22.51 19.37 -7.04
C VAL A 84 21.48 19.30 -8.16
N ASP A 85 21.91 19.67 -9.36
CA ASP A 85 21.12 19.63 -10.59
C ASP A 85 21.58 18.42 -11.43
N GLY A 86 20.63 17.56 -11.79
CA GLY A 86 20.88 16.48 -12.75
C GLY A 86 21.84 15.37 -12.32
N ALA A 87 21.96 15.05 -11.02
CA ALA A 87 22.68 13.86 -10.60
C ALA A 87 21.91 12.60 -11.04
N SER A 88 22.36 12.03 -12.16
CA SER A 88 21.86 10.77 -12.71
C SER A 88 22.51 9.60 -11.97
N GLY A 89 21.72 8.58 -11.67
CA GLY A 89 22.24 7.36 -11.08
C GLY A 89 21.30 6.18 -11.22
N SER A 90 21.76 5.02 -10.77
CA SER A 90 21.00 3.78 -10.86
C SER A 90 20.65 3.21 -9.49
N VAL A 91 19.38 2.87 -9.30
CA VAL A 91 18.85 2.20 -8.11
C VAL A 91 18.45 0.79 -8.50
N ARG A 92 19.16 -0.24 -8.03
CA ARG A 92 18.80 -1.63 -8.30
C ARG A 92 17.85 -2.16 -7.25
N LEU A 93 16.56 -2.26 -7.58
CA LEU A 93 15.58 -2.87 -6.69
C LEU A 93 15.83 -4.38 -6.57
N PRO A 94 15.85 -4.89 -5.32
CA PRO A 94 16.03 -6.30 -5.07
C PRO A 94 14.77 -7.10 -5.41
N LEU A 95 14.99 -8.39 -5.70
CA LEU A 95 13.92 -9.34 -5.88
C LEU A 95 13.06 -9.43 -4.61
N ALA A 96 11.74 -9.48 -4.79
CA ALA A 96 10.80 -9.84 -3.74
C ALA A 96 10.08 -11.13 -4.11
N TYR A 97 9.62 -11.86 -3.11
CA TYR A 97 8.73 -12.99 -3.32
C TYR A 97 7.70 -13.07 -2.21
N GLY A 98 6.61 -13.76 -2.48
CA GLY A 98 5.57 -13.96 -1.50
C GLY A 98 4.74 -15.20 -1.76
N LEU A 99 4.05 -15.63 -0.70
CA LEU A 99 3.14 -16.75 -0.67
C LEU A 99 1.80 -16.27 -0.15
N GLY A 100 0.72 -16.73 -0.76
CA GLY A 100 -0.65 -16.43 -0.37
C GLY A 100 -1.45 -17.71 -0.19
N TYR A 101 -2.26 -17.76 0.85
CA TYR A 101 -3.26 -18.80 1.05
C TYR A 101 -4.60 -18.16 1.37
N SER A 102 -5.64 -18.57 0.65
CA SER A 102 -7.01 -18.09 0.89
C SER A 102 -7.97 -19.25 0.96
N ILE A 103 -8.94 -19.17 1.87
CA ILE A 103 -10.05 -20.10 1.99
C ILE A 103 -11.34 -19.30 1.94
N PHE A 104 -12.28 -19.74 1.11
CA PHE A 104 -13.45 -18.95 0.83
C PHE A 104 -14.66 -19.81 0.44
N ASN A 105 -15.84 -19.27 0.76
CA ASN A 105 -17.13 -19.76 0.30
C ASN A 105 -17.97 -18.56 -0.18
N GLU A 106 -19.30 -18.68 -0.24
CA GLU A 106 -20.15 -17.57 -0.68
C GLU A 106 -20.18 -16.38 0.29
N LYS A 107 -19.96 -16.63 1.58
CA LYS A 107 -20.11 -15.65 2.67
C LYS A 107 -18.78 -15.17 3.22
N TRP A 108 -17.82 -16.06 3.37
CA TRP A 108 -16.54 -15.82 4.01
C TRP A 108 -15.40 -15.95 3.02
N LEU A 109 -14.40 -15.10 3.18
CA LEU A 109 -13.08 -15.25 2.56
C LEU A 109 -12.06 -14.88 3.63
N VAL A 110 -11.15 -15.79 3.93
CA VAL A 110 -10.05 -15.59 4.88
C VAL A 110 -8.76 -15.83 4.12
N SER A 111 -7.80 -14.91 4.25
CA SER A 111 -6.55 -14.92 3.51
C SER A 111 -5.37 -14.66 4.44
N LEU A 112 -4.31 -15.43 4.24
CA LEU A 112 -2.99 -15.25 4.86
C LEU A 112 -1.99 -14.97 3.74
N GLU A 113 -1.16 -13.95 3.92
CA GLU A 113 -0.10 -13.59 2.98
C GLU A 113 1.23 -13.45 3.72
N TYR A 114 2.29 -13.92 3.09
CA TYR A 114 3.68 -13.72 3.47
C TYR A 114 4.41 -13.07 2.31
N ARG A 115 5.19 -12.03 2.58
CA ARG A 115 6.04 -11.38 1.58
C ARG A 115 7.40 -11.07 2.18
N ARG A 116 8.44 -11.25 1.38
CA ARG A 116 9.82 -10.91 1.75
C ARG A 116 10.52 -10.20 0.61
N ARG A 117 11.27 -9.16 0.95
CA ARG A 117 12.17 -8.44 0.05
C ARG A 117 13.49 -8.18 0.75
N ASP A 118 14.59 -8.57 0.13
CA ASP A 118 15.92 -8.40 0.70
C ASP A 118 16.59 -7.10 0.23
N TRP A 119 16.51 -6.04 1.04
CA TRP A 119 17.07 -4.73 0.71
C TRP A 119 18.58 -4.63 0.94
N ASN A 120 19.23 -5.65 1.50
CA ASN A 120 20.71 -5.67 1.63
C ASN A 120 21.41 -5.61 0.27
N SER A 121 20.71 -6.06 -0.79
CA SER A 121 21.20 -6.05 -2.15
C SER A 121 20.87 -4.77 -2.93
N LEU A 122 20.24 -3.77 -2.27
CA LEU A 122 20.03 -2.46 -2.86
C LEU A 122 21.38 -1.81 -3.16
N ARG A 123 21.59 -1.46 -4.43
CA ARG A 123 22.72 -0.62 -4.84
C ARG A 123 22.16 0.69 -5.36
N VAL A 124 22.61 1.79 -4.76
CA VAL A 124 22.35 3.15 -5.24
C VAL A 124 23.70 3.70 -5.67
N ASP A 125 23.81 3.99 -6.95
CA ASP A 125 24.98 4.62 -7.55
C ASP A 125 24.54 5.96 -8.12
N VAL A 126 24.43 6.97 -7.25
CA VAL A 126 24.01 8.34 -7.55
C VAL A 126 25.04 9.30 -6.94
N GLU A 127 25.60 10.18 -7.77
CA GLU A 127 26.63 11.13 -7.34
C GLU A 127 26.08 12.08 -6.25
N GLY A 128 26.76 12.15 -5.10
CA GLY A 128 26.37 12.99 -3.96
C GLY A 128 25.35 12.38 -2.98
N TYR A 129 24.85 11.15 -3.22
CA TYR A 129 23.96 10.45 -2.29
C TYR A 129 24.67 9.24 -1.65
N GLN A 130 24.89 9.30 -0.34
CA GLN A 130 25.30 8.13 0.43
C GLN A 130 24.04 7.45 0.99
N LEU A 131 23.92 6.13 0.79
CA LEU A 131 22.82 5.39 1.41
C LEU A 131 22.86 5.63 2.94
N PRO A 132 21.71 5.94 3.57
CA PRO A 132 21.60 5.83 5.01
C PRO A 132 21.95 4.41 5.47
N GLU A 133 22.36 4.30 6.74
CA GLU A 133 22.65 3.10 7.52
C GLU A 133 22.00 1.77 7.04
N GLU A 134 22.76 0.68 7.18
CA GLU A 134 22.41 -0.74 6.96
C GLU A 134 20.94 -1.04 6.62
N LEU A 135 20.64 -1.27 5.35
CA LEU A 135 19.34 -1.80 4.95
C LEU A 135 19.25 -3.28 5.38
N GLY A 136 18.07 -3.70 5.84
CA GLY A 136 17.74 -5.06 6.22
C GLY A 136 16.74 -5.72 5.26
N ALA A 137 16.59 -7.04 5.38
CA ALA A 137 15.47 -7.72 4.74
C ALA A 137 14.13 -7.26 5.35
N SER A 138 13.19 -6.86 4.50
CA SER A 138 11.82 -6.57 4.90
C SER A 138 10.97 -7.82 4.76
N VAL A 139 10.17 -8.08 5.80
CA VAL A 139 9.27 -9.23 5.87
C VAL A 139 7.90 -8.73 6.29
N SER A 140 6.85 -9.16 5.63
CA SER A 140 5.47 -8.86 6.04
C SER A 140 4.60 -10.11 6.10
N TYR A 141 3.71 -10.10 7.08
CA TYR A 141 2.68 -11.08 7.32
C TYR A 141 1.34 -10.34 7.39
N ALA A 142 0.39 -10.74 6.57
CA ALA A 142 -0.95 -10.17 6.55
C ALA A 142 -2.01 -11.25 6.71
N LEU A 143 -2.97 -11.01 7.60
CA LEU A 143 -4.14 -11.86 7.79
C LEU A 143 -5.39 -11.00 7.57
N GLY A 144 -6.23 -11.40 6.61
CA GLY A 144 -7.45 -10.67 6.26
C GLY A 144 -8.67 -11.58 6.23
N ALA A 145 -9.82 -11.02 6.58
CA ALA A 145 -11.11 -11.67 6.47
C ALA A 145 -12.13 -10.74 5.81
N GLN A 146 -13.00 -11.32 4.99
CA GLN A 146 -14.13 -10.67 4.38
C GLN A 146 -15.40 -11.49 4.68
N PHE A 147 -16.46 -10.80 5.07
CA PHE A 147 -17.77 -11.38 5.34
C PHE A 147 -18.87 -10.71 4.52
N ARG A 148 -19.74 -11.53 3.94
CA ARG A 148 -20.93 -11.15 3.17
C ARG A 148 -22.15 -11.91 3.73
N PRO A 149 -23.04 -11.25 4.49
CA PRO A 149 -24.10 -11.95 5.22
C PRO A 149 -25.04 -12.78 4.32
N GLY A 150 -25.41 -12.27 3.14
CA GLY A 150 -26.36 -12.93 2.24
C GLY A 150 -25.75 -13.89 1.22
N GLY A 151 -24.42 -14.11 1.24
CA GLY A 151 -23.76 -14.98 0.26
C GLY A 151 -24.00 -14.56 -1.19
N ALA A 152 -24.07 -15.52 -2.12
CA ALA A 152 -24.30 -15.22 -3.53
C ALA A 152 -25.73 -14.72 -3.82
N ARG A 153 -26.72 -15.12 -2.99
CA ARG A 153 -28.15 -14.86 -3.18
C ARG A 153 -28.70 -13.67 -2.36
N ALA A 154 -27.82 -12.78 -1.92
CA ALA A 154 -28.17 -11.60 -1.13
C ALA A 154 -29.25 -10.72 -1.79
N LYS A 155 -30.33 -10.42 -1.07
CA LYS A 155 -31.47 -9.61 -1.55
C LYS A 155 -31.53 -8.25 -0.86
N THR A 156 -31.28 -8.19 0.44
CA THR A 156 -31.35 -6.95 1.21
C THR A 156 -30.04 -6.15 1.10
N PHE A 157 -30.11 -4.85 1.43
CA PHE A 157 -28.92 -3.98 1.41
C PHE A 157 -27.81 -4.53 2.31
N LEU A 158 -28.14 -4.89 3.55
CA LEU A 158 -27.17 -5.42 4.52
C LEU A 158 -26.60 -6.80 4.11
N GLU A 159 -27.41 -7.66 3.52
CA GLU A 159 -26.96 -8.95 2.97
C GLU A 159 -25.95 -8.79 1.83
N ARG A 160 -26.04 -7.68 1.09
CA ARG A 160 -25.15 -7.33 -0.02
C ARG A 160 -23.91 -6.55 0.43
N THR A 161 -23.89 -6.02 1.65
CA THR A 161 -22.75 -5.32 2.24
C THR A 161 -21.59 -6.29 2.50
N LEU A 162 -20.38 -5.87 2.14
CA LEU A 162 -19.16 -6.59 2.47
C LEU A 162 -18.49 -5.93 3.68
N PHE A 163 -18.19 -6.73 4.68
CA PHE A 163 -17.41 -6.33 5.84
C PHE A 163 -16.02 -6.90 5.67
N ARG A 164 -14.98 -6.10 5.90
CA ARG A 164 -13.58 -6.52 5.89
C ARG A 164 -12.89 -6.15 7.18
N ALA A 165 -12.03 -7.02 7.64
CA ALA A 165 -11.11 -6.76 8.73
C ALA A 165 -9.78 -7.46 8.43
N GLY A 166 -8.67 -6.89 8.87
CA GLY A 166 -7.37 -7.50 8.70
C GLY A 166 -6.33 -6.94 9.63
N VAL A 167 -5.24 -7.67 9.77
CA VAL A 167 -4.06 -7.27 10.52
C VAL A 167 -2.82 -7.44 9.65
N LEU A 168 -1.87 -6.53 9.82
CA LEU A 168 -0.59 -6.51 9.13
C LEU A 168 0.51 -6.39 10.18
N TYR A 169 1.50 -7.27 10.10
CA TYR A 169 2.77 -7.13 10.80
C TYR A 169 3.87 -7.09 9.75
N GLN A 170 4.74 -6.07 9.84
CA GLN A 170 5.82 -5.88 8.89
C GLN A 170 7.08 -5.45 9.61
N GLU A 171 8.16 -6.16 9.33
CA GLU A 171 9.53 -5.73 9.58
C GLU A 171 9.97 -4.86 8.40
N ASP A 172 10.30 -3.62 8.70
CA ASP A 172 10.72 -2.62 7.73
C ASP A 172 12.16 -2.85 7.28
N TYR A 173 12.52 -2.34 6.12
CA TYR A 173 13.88 -2.47 5.59
C TYR A 173 14.86 -1.48 6.20
N LEU A 174 14.36 -0.40 6.81
CA LEU A 174 15.17 0.62 7.44
C LEU A 174 15.66 0.15 8.81
N ARG A 175 16.98 0.17 9.01
CA ARG A 175 17.59 0.12 10.33
C ARG A 175 17.97 1.54 10.72
N VAL A 176 17.56 1.95 11.91
CA VAL A 176 17.95 3.25 12.48
C VAL A 176 18.81 2.93 13.70
N GLN A 177 20.08 3.38 13.69
CA GLN A 177 21.04 3.11 14.78
C GLN A 177 21.22 1.61 15.08
N GLY A 178 21.19 0.76 14.04
CA GLY A 178 21.37 -0.69 14.15
C GLY A 178 20.11 -1.49 14.51
N GLN A 179 18.98 -0.84 14.80
CA GLN A 179 17.71 -1.50 15.11
C GLN A 179 16.72 -1.40 13.95
N GLN A 180 16.08 -2.53 13.64
CA GLN A 180 15.09 -2.62 12.57
C GLN A 180 13.75 -2.05 13.02
N LEU A 181 13.14 -1.22 12.19
CA LEU A 181 11.80 -0.69 12.45
C LEU A 181 10.73 -1.76 12.18
N GLY A 182 9.70 -1.78 13.02
CA GLY A 182 8.51 -2.59 12.87
C GLY A 182 7.28 -1.74 12.57
N LYS A 183 6.32 -2.32 11.86
CA LYS A 183 4.99 -1.78 11.63
C LYS A 183 3.96 -2.83 12.01
N ILE A 184 2.97 -2.42 12.81
CA ILE A 184 1.76 -3.19 13.07
C ILE A 184 0.55 -2.35 12.70
N GLY A 185 -0.39 -2.94 11.96
CA GLY A 185 -1.59 -2.25 11.50
C GLY A 185 -2.81 -3.15 11.59
N THR A 186 -3.95 -2.56 11.91
CA THR A 186 -5.27 -3.19 11.81
C THR A 186 -6.12 -2.40 10.84
N THR A 187 -6.82 -3.11 9.96
CA THR A 187 -7.66 -2.52 8.92
C THR A 187 -9.11 -2.96 9.12
N PHE A 188 -10.04 -2.04 8.89
CA PHE A 188 -11.47 -2.33 8.82
C PHE A 188 -12.03 -1.70 7.55
N GLY A 189 -12.96 -2.38 6.89
CA GLY A 189 -13.55 -1.89 5.66
C GLY A 189 -15.00 -2.30 5.47
N LEU A 190 -15.76 -1.44 4.79
CA LEU A 190 -17.14 -1.64 4.42
C LEU A 190 -17.29 -1.38 2.92
N SER A 191 -17.85 -2.34 2.17
CA SER A 191 -18.32 -2.09 0.81
C SER A 191 -19.84 -2.13 0.77
N LEU A 192 -20.44 -0.96 0.59
CA LEU A 192 -21.87 -0.77 0.48
C LEU A 192 -22.30 -0.89 -1.00
N PRO A 193 -23.33 -1.69 -1.33
CA PRO A 193 -23.91 -1.69 -2.67
C PRO A 193 -24.58 -0.34 -2.94
N LEU A 194 -24.43 0.22 -4.14
CA LEU A 194 -25.23 1.40 -4.51
C LEU A 194 -26.70 0.98 -4.65
N LEU A 195 -27.62 1.85 -4.20
CA LEU A 195 -29.03 1.56 -3.92
C LEU A 195 -29.87 1.05 -5.11
N ASN A 196 -29.35 1.09 -6.34
CA ASN A 196 -30.08 0.58 -7.50
C ASN A 196 -29.85 -0.93 -7.67
N SER A 197 -30.93 -1.72 -7.64
CA SER A 197 -30.93 -3.19 -7.74
C SER A 197 -30.17 -3.73 -8.95
N SER A 198 -30.10 -2.96 -10.04
CA SER A 198 -29.48 -3.39 -11.30
C SER A 198 -27.98 -3.11 -11.43
N THR A 199 -27.34 -2.41 -10.48
CA THR A 199 -25.90 -2.13 -10.56
C THR A 199 -25.09 -3.03 -9.65
N ARG A 200 -23.89 -3.43 -10.12
CA ARG A 200 -22.86 -4.08 -9.31
C ARG A 200 -21.89 -3.09 -8.67
N SER A 201 -22.13 -1.80 -8.87
CA SER A 201 -21.31 -0.71 -8.32
C SER A 201 -21.40 -0.66 -6.80
N ARG A 202 -20.29 -0.29 -6.16
CA ARG A 202 -20.13 -0.27 -4.71
C ARG A 202 -19.42 1.00 -4.25
N PHE A 203 -19.80 1.47 -3.09
CA PHE A 203 -19.06 2.46 -2.32
C PHE A 203 -18.22 1.75 -1.26
N ASN A 204 -16.94 2.07 -1.17
CA ASN A 204 -16.00 1.44 -0.27
C ASN A 204 -15.50 2.48 0.74
N LEU A 205 -15.59 2.13 2.01
CA LEU A 205 -14.99 2.84 3.13
C LEU A 205 -13.97 1.92 3.78
N GLY A 206 -12.82 2.46 4.13
CA GLY A 206 -11.78 1.75 4.85
C GLY A 206 -11.15 2.65 5.90
N VAL A 207 -10.70 2.04 6.99
CA VAL A 207 -9.86 2.68 7.99
C VAL A 207 -8.70 1.75 8.33
N GLU A 208 -7.49 2.29 8.41
CA GLU A 208 -6.31 1.60 8.91
C GLU A 208 -5.81 2.35 10.14
N LEU A 209 -5.58 1.60 11.21
CA LEU A 209 -5.00 2.10 12.44
C LEU A 209 -3.72 1.32 12.68
N GLY A 210 -2.60 2.02 12.84
CA GLY A 210 -1.34 1.32 13.04
C GLY A 210 -0.30 2.13 13.78
N GLU A 211 0.78 1.44 14.07
CA GLU A 211 1.94 1.95 14.77
C GLU A 211 3.19 1.49 14.01
N ARG A 212 4.12 2.41 13.77
CA ARG A 212 5.43 2.14 13.17
C ARG A 212 6.51 2.67 14.10
N GLY A 213 7.54 1.88 14.39
CA GLY A 213 8.59 2.29 15.31
C GLY A 213 9.64 1.23 15.57
N THR A 214 10.60 1.52 16.45
CA THR A 214 11.64 0.57 16.85
C THR A 214 11.04 -0.52 17.76
N MET A 215 11.39 -1.79 17.53
CA MET A 215 10.91 -2.90 18.37
C MET A 215 11.64 -2.99 19.72
N GLU A 216 12.84 -2.43 19.80
CA GLU A 216 13.66 -2.31 20.99
C GLU A 216 13.96 -0.83 21.25
N GLY A 217 14.05 -0.42 22.51
CA GLY A 217 14.42 0.97 22.86
C GLY A 217 13.32 2.01 22.66
N ASP A 218 13.20 2.90 23.63
CA ASP A 218 12.07 3.82 23.85
C ASP A 218 12.08 5.09 22.97
N ARG A 219 12.49 5.02 21.69
CA ARG A 219 12.96 6.25 21.00
C ARG A 219 12.19 6.70 19.77
N ILE A 220 11.57 5.84 18.97
CA ILE A 220 10.80 6.30 17.79
C ILE A 220 9.56 5.42 17.61
N ARG A 221 8.38 6.03 17.76
CA ARG A 221 7.08 5.39 17.59
C ARG A 221 6.06 6.38 17.03
N GLU A 222 5.55 6.08 15.86
CA GLU A 222 4.57 6.88 15.13
C GLU A 222 3.27 6.11 15.06
N ARG A 223 2.17 6.76 15.46
CA ARG A 223 0.82 6.23 15.30
C ARG A 223 0.14 6.96 14.16
N TYR A 224 -0.55 6.21 13.32
CA TYR A 224 -1.23 6.76 12.17
C TYR A 224 -2.64 6.18 12.05
N ALA A 225 -3.51 6.95 11.40
CA ALA A 225 -4.89 6.59 11.12
C ALA A 225 -5.21 7.03 9.69
N ASP A 226 -5.32 6.07 8.79
CA ASP A 226 -5.61 6.34 7.38
C ASP A 226 -7.07 6.04 7.09
N ILE A 227 -7.71 6.92 6.33
CA ILE A 227 -9.11 6.76 5.90
C ILE A 227 -9.13 6.62 4.38
N TYR A 228 -9.75 5.55 3.92
CA TYR A 228 -9.88 5.22 2.51
C TYR A 228 -11.33 5.37 2.08
N ILE A 229 -11.54 6.11 1.00
CA ILE A 229 -12.85 6.27 0.37
C ILE A 229 -12.68 5.96 -1.11
N GLY A 230 -13.49 5.02 -1.63
CA GLY A 230 -13.39 4.58 -3.01
C GLY A 230 -14.72 4.20 -3.61
N PHE A 231 -14.84 4.36 -4.93
CA PHE A 231 -16.01 3.96 -5.70
C PHE A 231 -15.61 2.90 -6.71
N THR A 232 -16.30 1.77 -6.70
CA THR A 232 -16.19 0.76 -7.74
C THR A 232 -17.38 0.89 -8.65
N ILE A 233 -17.15 1.27 -9.90
CA ILE A 233 -18.19 1.36 -10.92
C ILE A 233 -18.06 0.11 -11.79
N THR A 234 -19.09 -0.73 -11.81
CA THR A 234 -19.11 -1.95 -12.63
C THR A 234 -20.32 -1.91 -13.54
N PRO A 235 -20.18 -1.33 -14.74
CA PRO A 235 -21.29 -1.17 -15.64
C PRO A 235 -21.86 -2.50 -16.12
N ASP A 236 -23.07 -2.83 -15.68
CA ASP A 236 -23.89 -3.91 -16.24
C ASP A 236 -24.63 -3.39 -17.50
N ILE A 237 -25.01 -4.28 -18.42
CA ILE A 237 -25.81 -3.94 -19.63
C ILE A 237 -27.16 -3.26 -19.29
N ARG A 238 -27.56 -3.31 -18.02
CA ARG A 238 -28.76 -2.67 -17.47
C ARG A 238 -28.50 -1.25 -16.91
N GLU A 239 -27.27 -0.74 -17.00
CA GLU A 239 -26.92 0.58 -16.46
C GLU A 239 -27.29 1.73 -17.39
N VAL A 240 -28.00 2.71 -16.84
CA VAL A 240 -28.51 3.89 -17.57
C VAL A 240 -27.46 5.00 -17.67
N TRP A 241 -26.40 4.96 -16.85
CA TRP A 241 -25.37 6.01 -16.78
C TRP A 241 -24.48 6.06 -18.02
N PHE A 242 -24.24 4.91 -18.67
CA PHE A 242 -23.42 4.81 -19.89
C PHE A 242 -24.24 4.43 -21.12
N ARG A 243 -25.57 4.31 -21.00
CA ARG A 243 -26.42 4.07 -22.15
C ARG A 243 -26.53 5.36 -22.96
N LYS A 244 -25.94 5.38 -24.16
CA LYS A 244 -26.06 6.49 -25.11
C LYS A 244 -27.54 6.81 -25.33
N ARG A 245 -28.01 7.94 -24.79
CA ARG A 245 -29.39 8.40 -25.01
C ARG A 245 -29.49 8.87 -26.45
N ARG A 246 -30.36 8.25 -27.24
CA ARG A 246 -30.78 8.81 -28.52
C ARG A 246 -31.75 9.93 -28.20
N ILE A 247 -31.38 11.16 -28.55
CA ILE A 247 -32.32 12.27 -28.64
C ILE A 247 -33.08 12.02 -29.95
N GLN A 248 -34.41 11.91 -29.85
CA GLN A 248 -35.29 11.78 -31.00
C GLN A 248 -35.83 13.16 -31.35
#